data_AF-A0A1Z8AWG0-F1
#
_entry.id   AF-A0A1Z8AWG0-F1
#
_cell.length_a   1.000
_cell.length_b   1.000
_cell.length_c   1.000
_cell.angle_alpha   90.00
_cell.angle_beta   90.00
_cell.angle_gamma   90.00
#
_symmetry.space_group_name_H-M   'P 1'
#
loop_
_entity.id
_entity.type
_entity.pdbx_description
1 polymer ?
#
loop_
_entity_poly.entity_id
_entity_poly.type
_entity_poly.pdbx_seq_one_letter_code
_entity_poly.pdbx_strand_id
1 'polypeptide(L)'
;MIGSSSLAQVSFTAKTSRDRIAVNERLRIEFKMNVDGDNFTPPNFVGFQVVAGPSQAVSQNWINGKSSMSKSYTYILKPTKTGKVTIAQAVMTYDGNEYKTIPQVI
;
A
#
# COMPACT_ATOMS: atom_id res chain seq x y z
N MET A 1 20.23 -33.75 1.71
CA MET A 1 19.07 -33.11 2.36
C MET A 1 18.82 -31.79 1.66
N ILE A 2 17.73 -31.66 0.90
CA ILE A 2 17.40 -30.42 0.17
C ILE A 2 16.61 -29.52 1.12
N GLY A 3 17.27 -28.48 1.63
CA GLY A 3 16.62 -27.43 2.42
C GLY A 3 15.98 -26.41 1.49
N SER A 4 14.71 -26.62 1.15
CA SER A 4 13.91 -25.61 0.42
C SER A 4 13.32 -24.62 1.43
N SER A 5 14.13 -23.65 1.87
CA SER A 5 13.60 -22.48 2.57
C SER A 5 12.81 -21.65 1.56
N SER A 6 11.49 -21.76 1.56
CA SER A 6 10.62 -20.87 0.79
C SER A 6 10.71 -19.47 1.40
N LEU A 7 11.51 -18.57 0.82
CA LEU A 7 11.34 -17.14 1.07
C LEU A 7 9.95 -16.77 0.55
N ALA A 8 9.10 -16.21 1.40
CA ALA A 8 7.79 -15.73 0.98
C ALA A 8 7.98 -14.65 -0.09
N GLN A 9 7.29 -14.77 -1.22
CA GLN A 9 7.34 -13.77 -2.29
C GLN A 9 6.98 -12.39 -1.73
N VAL A 10 7.83 -11.38 -1.99
CA VAL A 10 7.56 -9.99 -1.61
C VAL A 10 6.29 -9.51 -2.31
N SER A 11 5.36 -8.99 -1.52
CA SER A 11 4.09 -8.44 -1.96
C SER A 11 4.00 -6.99 -1.51
N PHE A 12 3.78 -6.10 -2.46
CA PHE A 12 3.51 -4.69 -2.21
C PHE A 12 2.29 -4.26 -3.02
N THR A 13 1.21 -3.92 -2.33
CA THR A 13 -0.10 -3.69 -2.94
C THR A 13 -0.71 -2.38 -2.49
N ALA A 14 -1.49 -1.76 -3.36
CA ALA A 14 -2.34 -0.62 -3.04
C ALA A 14 -3.80 -1.08 -3.09
N LYS A 15 -4.59 -0.76 -2.08
CA LYS A 15 -6.01 -1.07 -2.01
C LYS A 15 -6.79 0.17 -1.61
N THR A 16 -7.81 0.50 -2.38
CA THR A 16 -8.76 1.54 -2.04
C THR A 16 -9.99 0.93 -1.37
N SER A 17 -10.68 1.71 -0.54
CA SER A 17 -11.92 1.26 0.10
C SER A 17 -13.07 1.08 -0.90
N ARG A 18 -13.00 1.79 -2.03
CA ARG A 18 -13.99 1.80 -3.11
C ARG A 18 -13.30 2.17 -4.43
N ASP A 19 -13.93 1.78 -5.54
CA ASP A 19 -13.44 2.10 -6.90
C ASP A 19 -14.15 3.32 -7.49
N ARG A 20 -15.16 3.85 -6.82
CA ARG A 20 -15.93 5.04 -7.19
C ARG A 20 -16.41 5.74 -5.92
N ILE A 21 -16.30 7.06 -5.88
CA ILE A 21 -16.77 7.88 -4.75
C ILE A 21 -17.36 9.22 -5.23
N ALA A 22 -18.26 9.80 -4.46
CA ALA A 22 -18.75 11.15 -4.71
C ALA A 22 -17.75 12.22 -4.24
N VAL A 23 -17.86 13.45 -4.75
CA VAL A 23 -16.93 14.56 -4.43
C VAL A 23 -16.90 14.92 -2.93
N ASN A 24 -18.01 14.65 -2.23
CA ASN A 24 -18.15 14.92 -0.81
C ASN A 24 -17.74 13.73 0.08
N GLU A 25 -17.34 12.60 -0.52
CA GLU A 25 -16.91 11.41 0.21
C GLU A 25 -15.39 11.38 0.42
N ARG A 26 -14.96 10.51 1.32
CA ARG A 26 -13.55 10.22 1.57
C ARG A 26 -13.20 8.85 1.03
N LEU A 27 -12.07 8.76 0.33
CA LEU A 27 -11.47 7.52 -0.10
C LEU A 27 -10.39 7.12 0.90
N ARG A 28 -10.46 5.91 1.45
CA ARG A 28 -9.31 5.33 2.15
C ARG A 28 -8.46 4.59 1.13
N ILE A 29 -7.16 4.82 1.14
CA ILE A 29 -6.19 4.00 0.42
C ILE A 29 -5.17 3.42 1.41
N GLU A 30 -4.92 2.13 1.29
CA GLU A 30 -3.94 1.38 2.07
C GLU A 30 -2.87 0.80 1.14
N PHE A 31 -1.60 1.11 1.45
CA PHE A 31 -0.44 0.47 0.85
C PHE A 31 0.06 -0.60 1.81
N LYS A 32 -0.04 -1.87 1.41
CA LYS A 32 0.28 -3.02 2.26
C LYS A 32 1.47 -3.79 1.69
N MET A 33 2.45 -4.05 2.54
CA MET A 33 3.61 -4.88 2.24
C MET A 33 3.72 -6.04 3.23
N ASN A 34 4.12 -7.22 2.76
CA ASN A 34 4.28 -8.42 3.61
C ASN A 34 5.71 -8.58 4.18
N VAL A 35 6.54 -7.56 4.02
CA VAL A 35 7.92 -7.49 4.49
C VAL A 35 8.15 -6.18 5.23
N ASP A 36 9.26 -6.09 5.95
CA ASP A 36 9.72 -4.86 6.56
C ASP A 36 10.42 -3.97 5.51
N GLY A 37 9.65 -3.45 4.55
CA GLY A 37 10.18 -2.59 3.50
C GLY A 37 10.61 -1.22 4.04
N ASP A 38 11.65 -0.67 3.42
CA ASP A 38 12.25 0.63 3.70
C ASP A 38 11.93 1.65 2.60
N ASN A 39 12.30 2.91 2.84
CA ASN A 39 12.18 4.03 1.89
C ASN A 39 10.80 4.14 1.21
N PHE A 40 9.73 3.84 1.95
CA PHE A 40 8.37 3.96 1.43
C PHE A 40 8.11 5.40 0.95
N THR A 41 7.81 5.54 -0.33
CA THR A 41 7.47 6.81 -0.98
C THR A 41 6.04 6.72 -1.51
N PRO A 42 5.10 7.51 -0.96
CA PRO A 42 3.73 7.54 -1.45
C PRO A 42 3.66 8.23 -2.83
N PRO A 43 2.60 7.96 -3.62
CA PRO A 43 2.37 8.69 -4.86
C PRO A 43 1.97 10.14 -4.57
N ASN A 44 2.09 11.01 -5.58
CA ASN A 44 1.75 12.44 -5.50
C ASN A 44 0.24 12.76 -5.44
N PHE A 45 -0.63 11.75 -5.21
CA PHE A 45 -2.09 11.85 -5.06
C PHE A 45 -2.79 12.89 -5.97
N VAL A 46 -2.38 13.01 -7.24
CA VAL A 46 -2.93 14.02 -8.15
C VAL A 46 -4.45 13.87 -8.31
N GLY A 47 -5.20 14.96 -8.15
CA GLY A 47 -6.67 14.95 -8.18
C GLY A 47 -7.33 14.57 -6.85
N PHE A 48 -6.52 14.36 -5.81
CA PHE A 48 -6.97 14.16 -4.44
C PHE A 48 -6.25 15.13 -3.49
N GLN A 49 -6.97 15.57 -2.47
CA GLN A 49 -6.41 16.22 -1.30
C GLN A 49 -6.20 15.15 -0.22
N VAL A 50 -4.99 15.11 0.36
CA VAL A 50 -4.73 14.28 1.54
C VAL A 50 -5.38 14.94 2.76
N VAL A 51 -6.39 14.30 3.32
CA VAL A 51 -7.12 14.78 4.51
C VAL A 51 -6.49 14.26 5.79
N ALA A 52 -5.95 13.04 5.76
CA ALA A 52 -5.23 12.45 6.88
C ALA A 52 -4.23 11.37 6.43
N GLY A 53 -3.21 11.13 7.24
CA GLY A 53 -2.21 10.09 7.06
C GLY A 53 -0.78 10.62 6.79
N PRO A 54 0.21 9.72 6.67
CA PRO A 54 0.05 8.27 6.76
C PRO A 54 -0.23 7.80 8.20
N SER A 55 -1.23 6.95 8.36
CA SER A 55 -1.34 6.07 9.53
C SER A 55 -0.56 4.80 9.23
N GLN A 56 0.41 4.47 10.06
CA GLN A 56 1.24 3.28 9.91
C GLN A 56 0.74 2.17 10.83
N ALA A 57 0.71 0.94 10.32
CA ALA A 57 0.39 -0.25 11.10
C ALA A 57 1.39 -1.35 10.78
N VAL A 58 1.88 -2.03 11.84
CA VAL A 58 2.74 -3.20 11.72
C VAL A 58 2.08 -4.34 12.47
N SER A 59 1.98 -5.49 11.80
CA SER A 59 1.46 -6.73 12.36
C SER A 59 2.44 -7.84 12.05
N GLN A 60 2.79 -8.62 13.06
CA GLN A 60 3.63 -9.80 12.93
C GLN A 60 2.93 -10.98 13.59
N ASN A 61 2.73 -12.04 12.82
CA ASN A 61 2.07 -13.26 13.26
C ASN A 61 3.05 -14.41 13.15
N TRP A 62 3.25 -15.12 14.25
CA TRP A 62 4.05 -16.34 14.30
C TRP A 62 3.12 -17.53 14.43
N ILE A 63 2.96 -18.34 13.37
CA ILE A 63 2.08 -19.52 13.39
C ILE A 63 2.89 -20.75 12.99
N ASN A 64 2.95 -21.75 13.87
CA ASN A 64 3.63 -23.04 13.65
C ASN A 64 5.06 -22.90 13.08
N GLY A 65 5.85 -21.97 13.62
CA GLY A 65 7.24 -21.74 13.20
C GLY A 65 7.43 -20.89 11.95
N LYS A 66 6.34 -20.45 11.29
CA LYS A 66 6.39 -19.50 10.18
C LYS A 66 6.02 -18.10 10.68
N SER A 67 6.94 -17.16 10.50
CA SER A 67 6.68 -15.73 10.72
C SER A 67 6.04 -15.13 9.46
N SER A 68 4.92 -14.46 9.63
CA SER A 68 4.27 -13.63 8.62
C SER A 68 4.22 -12.20 9.13
N MET A 69 4.73 -11.26 8.35
CA MET A 69 4.68 -9.83 8.67
C MET A 69 3.76 -9.10 7.69
N SER A 70 3.19 -8.00 8.17
CA SER A 70 2.46 -7.05 7.36
C SER A 70 2.71 -5.65 7.88
N LYS A 71 3.25 -4.77 7.04
CA LYS A 71 3.33 -3.33 7.27
C LYS A 71 2.34 -2.64 6.33
N SER A 72 1.58 -1.67 6.82
CA SER A 72 0.72 -0.85 5.96
C SER A 72 0.78 0.63 6.25
N TYR A 73 0.61 1.42 5.19
CA TYR A 73 0.49 2.88 5.21
C TYR A 73 -0.89 3.26 4.70
N THR A 74 -1.69 3.89 5.55
CA THR A 74 -3.07 4.28 5.21
C THR A 74 -3.20 5.80 5.10
N TYR A 75 -3.85 6.25 4.02
CA TYR A 75 -4.22 7.63 3.80
C TYR A 75 -5.74 7.78 3.63
N ILE A 76 -6.25 8.93 4.05
CA ILE A 76 -7.63 9.35 3.78
C ILE A 76 -7.56 10.52 2.80
N LEU A 77 -8.18 10.32 1.65
CA LEU A 77 -8.17 11.24 0.52
C LEU A 77 -9.55 11.83 0.30
N LYS A 78 -9.61 13.08 -0.15
CA LYS A 78 -10.82 13.72 -0.65
C LYS A 78 -10.61 14.07 -2.12
N PRO A 79 -11.50 13.67 -3.03
CA PRO A 79 -11.38 14.02 -4.45
C PRO A 79 -11.53 15.54 -4.63
N THR A 80 -10.72 16.13 -5.51
CA THR A 80 -10.77 17.57 -5.81
C THR A 80 -11.49 17.88 -7.12
N LYS A 81 -11.77 16.86 -7.94
CA LYS A 81 -12.43 16.97 -9.23
C LYS A 81 -13.27 15.73 -9.53
N THR A 82 -14.23 15.88 -10.43
CA THR A 82 -15.02 14.78 -10.98
C THR A 82 -14.31 14.15 -12.19
N GLY A 83 -14.69 12.92 -12.53
CA GLY A 83 -14.12 12.15 -13.62
C GLY A 83 -13.16 11.06 -13.15
N LYS A 84 -12.55 10.34 -14.10
CA LYS A 84 -11.59 9.28 -13.79
C LYS A 84 -10.29 9.88 -13.29
N VAL A 85 -9.85 9.46 -12.11
CA VAL A 85 -8.59 9.89 -11.51
C VAL A 85 -7.74 8.66 -11.21
N THR A 86 -6.49 8.67 -11.66
CA THR A 86 -5.54 7.57 -11.39
C THR A 86 -4.63 7.95 -10.25
N ILE A 87 -4.63 7.14 -9.20
CA ILE A 87 -3.63 7.18 -8.13
C ILE A 87 -2.39 6.45 -8.64
N ALA A 88 -1.27 7.17 -8.69
CA ALA A 88 0.00 6.63 -9.15
C ALA A 88 0.56 5.54 -8.21
N GLN A 89 1.64 4.90 -8.65
CA GLN A 89 2.30 3.83 -7.91
C GLN A 89 3.01 4.41 -6.68
N ALA A 90 2.93 3.71 -5.55
CA ALA A 90 3.86 3.90 -4.46
C ALA A 90 5.12 3.07 -4.72
N VAL A 91 6.22 3.47 -4.10
CA VAL A 91 7.52 2.79 -4.18
C VAL A 91 7.98 2.41 -2.78
N MET A 92 8.62 1.25 -2.65
CA MET A 92 9.35 0.84 -1.45
C MET A 92 10.59 0.06 -1.85
N THR A 93 11.59 0.00 -0.98
CA THR A 93 12.80 -0.79 -1.18
C THR A 93 12.87 -1.92 -0.17
N TYR A 94 13.24 -3.12 -0.61
CA TYR A 94 13.49 -4.24 0.28
C TYR A 94 14.62 -5.10 -0.27
N ASP A 95 15.61 -5.43 0.58
CA ASP A 95 16.76 -6.25 0.20
C ASP A 95 17.49 -5.74 -1.06
N GLY A 96 17.70 -4.41 -1.13
CA GLY A 96 18.34 -3.74 -2.27
C GLY A 96 17.49 -3.64 -3.53
N ASN A 97 16.27 -4.18 -3.55
CA ASN A 97 15.36 -4.16 -4.70
C ASN A 97 14.24 -3.13 -4.53
N GLU A 98 13.87 -2.45 -5.62
CA GLU A 98 12.75 -1.52 -5.66
C GLU A 98 11.45 -2.25 -6.05
N TYR A 99 10.39 -2.05 -5.26
CA TYR A 99 9.06 -2.60 -5.49
C TYR A 99 8.04 -1.48 -5.66
N LYS A 100 7.07 -1.71 -6.54
CA LYS A 100 6.01 -0.74 -6.85
C LYS A 100 4.62 -1.34 -6.74
N THR A 101 3.66 -0.53 -6.33
CA THR A 101 2.25 -0.93 -6.38
C THR A 101 1.68 -0.74 -7.78
N ILE A 102 0.57 -1.41 -8.06
CA ILE A 102 -0.21 -1.16 -9.28
C ILE A 102 -1.00 0.16 -9.11
N PRO A 103 -1.04 1.05 -10.13
CA PRO A 103 -1.89 2.24 -10.10
C PRO A 103 -3.36 1.90 -9.86
N GLN A 104 -4.08 2.71 -9.09
CA GLN A 104 -5.50 2.52 -8.81
C GLN A 104 -6.32 3.58 -9.55
N VAL A 105 -7.29 3.16 -10.35
CA VAL A 105 -8.20 4.07 -11.07
C VAL A 105 -9.50 4.20 -10.28
N ILE A 106 -9.88 5.43 -9.96
CA ILE A 106 -11.06 5.81 -9.19
C ILE A 106 -11.99 6.68 -10.03
#